data_AF-A0A8T6I5E4-F1
#
_entry.id   AF-A0A8T6I5E4-F1
#
_cell.length_a   1.000
_cell.length_b   1.000
_cell.length_c   1.000
_cell.angle_alpha   90.00
_cell.angle_beta   90.00
_cell.angle_gamma   90.00
#
_symmetry.space_group_name_H-M   'P 1'
#
loop_
_entity.id
_entity.type
_entity.pdbx_description
1 polymer ?
#
loop_
_entity_poly.entity_id
_entity_poly.type
_entity_poly.pdbx_seq_one_letter_code
_entity_poly.pdbx_strand_id
1 'polypeptide(L)'
;MHLLDDEKMSRFLADGFLVLEPAELPGAYHREMFQAASDLYDEGRRFEGFAVHLHVFGDNVVARIPRIREMITCPTVAGALTSILGEYYVLHPHNYVHASSRRDQGFHQDGNLPWNERGHYRSHRPLMAMLFYYPQEVTLDNGPTEVVPGTQYWTRDFEHGDRWHAADPIDRGFDADAGADPDLERRDRRLRASVDSLGVESLQPRRLPLSAGSVVLAHYDLIHRGTRQHPDFKGRRYLYKFYFASTREPTRPAWRNRAPRPDTAGVRPAIRPIVERNWAWMRGAPVTPPAANGVDPQPLVDASTEADRMEAAYLLGARAASDDDALDTLARGLTHERESVRRASGYGLGVAGARALETLYKAAGHDDPRTRRVATFAIGETRTTDRRAASVLADRLHDPDDFVRSNAAFALGSLARRDTLPDAVVDTLLERLDPGVESDNTHMLELHRSTVRENICYALLQLTANGRLSDDRLLRFAERGLGDHDRYVRGLTTKALGQAAADAAPAWTRLLLAALDQDRFDAYPGATAPPPKDSAAATGGGV
;
A
#
# COMPACT_ATOMS: atom_id res chain seq x y z
N MET A 1 11.60 9.16 22.26
CA MET A 1 11.16 8.38 21.08
C MET A 1 12.30 7.49 20.62
N HIS A 2 12.06 6.18 20.42
CA HIS A 2 13.11 5.25 20.00
C HIS A 2 13.22 5.22 18.46
N LEU A 3 13.78 6.29 17.90
CA LEU A 3 14.01 6.41 16.46
C LEU A 3 15.03 5.36 15.97
N LEU A 4 14.92 4.96 14.70
CA LEU A 4 15.91 4.10 14.03
C LEU A 4 17.26 4.82 13.93
N ASP A 5 18.33 4.05 13.89
CA ASP A 5 19.67 4.51 13.50
C ASP A 5 19.90 4.25 12.00
N ASP A 6 21.06 4.67 11.50
CA ASP A 6 21.43 4.53 10.09
C ASP A 6 21.51 3.07 9.63
N GLU A 7 21.93 2.15 10.51
CA GLU A 7 22.02 0.72 10.20
C GLU A 7 20.63 0.13 9.96
N LYS A 8 19.70 0.38 10.89
CA LYS A 8 18.31 -0.09 10.74
C LYS A 8 17.60 0.57 9.57
N MET A 9 17.84 1.86 9.32
CA MET A 9 17.25 2.54 8.16
C MET A 9 17.80 1.97 6.84
N SER A 10 19.11 1.71 6.76
CA SER A 10 19.73 1.10 5.58
C SER A 10 19.16 -0.30 5.33
N ARG A 11 19.02 -1.13 6.39
CA ARG A 11 18.39 -2.45 6.31
C ARG A 11 16.94 -2.38 5.85
N PHE A 12 16.14 -1.43 6.36
CA PHE A 12 14.75 -1.29 5.92
C PHE A 12 14.65 -0.99 4.41
N LEU A 13 15.49 -0.09 3.90
CA LEU A 13 15.52 0.22 2.46
C LEU A 13 16.07 -0.94 1.61
N ALA A 14 17.05 -1.68 2.13
CA ALA A 14 17.67 -2.80 1.43
C ALA A 14 16.79 -4.07 1.42
N ASP A 15 16.35 -4.51 2.58
CA ASP A 15 15.63 -5.77 2.79
C ASP A 15 14.11 -5.60 2.71
N GLY A 16 13.62 -4.38 2.89
CA GLY A 16 12.19 -4.05 2.88
C GLY A 16 11.46 -4.31 4.18
N PHE A 17 12.13 -4.74 5.27
CA PHE A 17 11.49 -4.91 6.57
C PHE A 17 12.45 -4.81 7.76
N LEU A 18 11.88 -4.65 8.96
CA LEU A 18 12.55 -4.72 10.25
C LEU A 18 11.73 -5.58 11.21
N VAL A 19 12.43 -6.30 12.09
CA VAL A 19 11.82 -6.95 13.26
C VAL A 19 12.13 -6.11 14.48
N LEU A 20 11.08 -5.77 15.24
CA LEU A 20 11.14 -4.97 16.45
C LEU A 20 10.66 -5.83 17.64
N GLU A 21 11.31 -5.65 18.78
CA GLU A 21 10.94 -6.29 20.05
C GLU A 21 10.62 -5.18 21.06
N PRO A 22 9.35 -4.72 21.14
CA PRO A 22 8.95 -3.61 21.99
C PRO A 22 8.92 -4.04 23.47
N ALA A 23 10.06 -3.91 24.15
CA ALA A 23 10.25 -4.28 25.55
C ALA A 23 9.33 -3.52 26.53
N GLU A 24 8.73 -2.40 26.08
CA GLU A 24 7.77 -1.61 26.86
C GLU A 24 6.44 -2.33 27.08
N LEU A 25 6.13 -3.35 26.28
CA LEU A 25 4.89 -4.12 26.38
C LEU A 25 5.15 -5.42 27.17
N PRO A 26 4.50 -5.62 28.33
CA PRO A 26 4.75 -6.80 29.15
C PRO A 26 4.14 -8.06 28.53
N GLY A 27 4.68 -9.25 28.85
CA GLY A 27 4.13 -10.51 28.36
C GLY A 27 2.64 -10.74 28.69
N ALA A 28 2.12 -10.13 29.75
CA ALA A 28 0.68 -10.15 30.06
C ALA A 28 -0.17 -9.44 28.98
N TYR A 29 0.31 -8.32 28.44
CA TYR A 29 -0.33 -7.61 27.34
C TYR A 29 -0.42 -8.51 26.10
N HIS A 30 0.67 -9.20 25.76
CA HIS A 30 0.68 -10.09 24.59
C HIS A 30 -0.31 -11.27 24.75
N ARG A 31 -0.39 -11.88 25.94
CA ARG A 31 -1.40 -12.92 26.22
C ARG A 31 -2.83 -12.42 26.09
N GLU A 32 -3.09 -11.18 26.52
CA GLU A 32 -4.41 -10.57 26.38
C GLU A 32 -4.77 -10.31 24.91
N MET A 33 -3.83 -9.80 24.11
CA MET A 33 -4.05 -9.63 22.67
C MET A 33 -4.26 -10.99 21.98
N PHE A 34 -3.52 -12.02 22.37
CA PHE A 34 -3.77 -13.38 21.87
C PHE A 34 -5.19 -13.85 22.19
N GLN A 35 -5.64 -13.67 23.44
CA GLN A 35 -6.99 -14.05 23.85
C GLN A 35 -8.04 -13.25 23.09
N ALA A 36 -7.85 -11.94 22.93
CA ALA A 36 -8.77 -11.09 22.19
C ALA A 36 -8.91 -11.53 20.72
N ALA A 37 -7.81 -11.83 20.03
CA ALA A 37 -7.86 -12.43 18.69
C ALA A 37 -8.59 -13.78 18.70
N SER A 38 -8.39 -14.59 19.75
CA SER A 38 -9.07 -15.87 19.88
C SER A 38 -10.57 -15.74 20.05
N ASP A 39 -11.02 -14.80 20.86
CA ASP A 39 -12.44 -14.51 21.09
C ASP A 39 -13.10 -14.01 19.81
N LEU A 40 -12.42 -13.14 19.05
CA LEU A 40 -12.88 -12.70 17.72
C LEU A 40 -13.10 -13.90 16.79
N TYR A 41 -12.14 -14.82 16.70
CA TYR A 41 -12.25 -16.02 15.85
C TYR A 41 -13.30 -17.01 16.35
N ASP A 42 -13.54 -17.09 17.66
CA ASP A 42 -14.59 -17.93 18.23
C ASP A 42 -15.99 -17.37 17.95
N GLU A 43 -16.15 -16.06 18.01
CA GLU A 43 -17.35 -15.36 17.59
C GLU A 43 -17.59 -15.50 16.10
N GLY A 44 -16.58 -15.25 15.26
CA GLY A 44 -16.72 -15.27 13.81
C GLY A 44 -17.19 -16.61 13.25
N ARG A 45 -16.89 -17.73 13.92
CA ARG A 45 -17.41 -19.07 13.53
C ARG A 45 -18.93 -19.21 13.67
N ARG A 46 -19.61 -18.28 14.34
CA ARG A 46 -21.07 -18.28 14.52
C ARG A 46 -21.80 -17.60 13.36
N PHE A 47 -21.07 -17.06 12.38
CA PHE A 47 -21.61 -16.31 11.26
C PHE A 47 -21.32 -17.01 9.94
N GLU A 48 -22.25 -16.87 9.00
CA GLU A 48 -22.11 -17.32 7.61
C GLU A 48 -21.84 -16.10 6.71
N GLY A 49 -21.13 -16.31 5.60
CA GLY A 49 -20.86 -15.26 4.60
C GLY A 49 -19.61 -14.41 4.86
N PHE A 50 -19.28 -13.55 3.90
CA PHE A 50 -18.02 -12.78 3.90
C PHE A 50 -18.03 -11.56 4.83
N ALA A 51 -19.21 -11.11 5.28
CA ALA A 51 -19.38 -10.00 6.21
C ALA A 51 -18.59 -10.19 7.53
N VAL A 52 -18.37 -11.45 7.95
CA VAL A 52 -17.54 -11.77 9.13
C VAL A 52 -16.10 -11.27 8.98
N HIS A 53 -15.52 -11.37 7.78
CA HIS A 53 -14.16 -10.92 7.51
C HIS A 53 -14.02 -9.41 7.68
N LEU A 54 -15.08 -8.66 7.36
CA LEU A 54 -15.11 -7.21 7.45
C LEU A 54 -15.40 -6.72 8.88
N HIS A 55 -16.44 -7.27 9.51
CA HIS A 55 -16.97 -6.74 10.78
C HIS A 55 -16.29 -7.34 12.01
N VAL A 56 -15.81 -8.58 11.92
CA VAL A 56 -15.21 -9.30 13.05
C VAL A 56 -13.69 -9.25 12.97
N PHE A 57 -13.11 -9.53 11.79
CA PHE A 57 -11.66 -9.66 11.64
C PHE A 57 -10.97 -8.44 11.05
N GLY A 58 -11.70 -7.60 10.33
CA GLY A 58 -11.16 -6.50 9.52
C GLY A 58 -11.19 -5.14 10.21
N ASP A 59 -11.62 -4.11 9.47
CA ASP A 59 -11.39 -2.69 9.75
C ASP A 59 -11.88 -2.17 11.13
N ASN A 60 -12.68 -2.97 11.84
CA ASN A 60 -13.19 -2.68 13.18
C ASN A 60 -12.24 -3.10 14.32
N VAL A 61 -11.12 -3.78 14.06
CA VAL A 61 -10.25 -4.34 15.12
C VAL A 61 -9.81 -3.30 16.14
N VAL A 62 -9.48 -2.07 15.71
CA VAL A 62 -9.08 -0.99 16.63
C VAL A 62 -10.24 -0.48 17.51
N ALA A 63 -11.48 -0.59 17.03
CA ALA A 63 -12.67 -0.26 17.83
C ALA A 63 -13.01 -1.42 18.79
N ARG A 64 -12.86 -2.67 18.35
CA ARG A 64 -13.18 -3.87 19.11
C ARG A 64 -12.14 -4.23 20.16
N ILE A 65 -10.87 -3.92 19.92
CA ILE A 65 -9.75 -4.15 20.83
C ILE A 65 -9.02 -2.82 21.05
N PRO A 66 -9.60 -1.86 21.82
CA PRO A 66 -9.02 -0.52 21.94
C PRO A 66 -7.58 -0.49 22.45
N ARG A 67 -7.21 -1.44 23.31
CA ARG A 67 -5.85 -1.60 23.86
C ARG A 67 -4.79 -1.96 22.82
N ILE A 68 -5.16 -2.38 21.61
CA ILE A 68 -4.18 -2.60 20.53
C ILE A 68 -3.45 -1.30 20.16
N ARG A 69 -4.05 -0.13 20.46
CA ARG A 69 -3.41 1.18 20.28
C ARG A 69 -2.14 1.31 21.13
N GLU A 70 -2.08 0.70 22.32
CA GLU A 70 -0.88 0.72 23.17
C GLU A 70 0.35 0.16 22.42
N MET A 71 0.17 -0.90 21.62
CA MET A 71 1.23 -1.45 20.77
C MET A 71 1.63 -0.50 19.64
N ILE A 72 0.65 0.11 18.97
CA ILE A 72 0.92 1.05 17.86
C ILE A 72 1.68 2.28 18.36
N THR A 73 1.33 2.78 19.55
CA THR A 73 1.88 4.03 20.09
C THR A 73 3.04 3.85 21.05
N CYS A 74 3.49 2.61 21.31
CA CYS A 74 4.63 2.40 22.20
C CYS A 74 5.92 3.02 21.60
N PRO A 75 6.88 3.49 22.43
CA PRO A 75 8.01 4.26 21.94
C PRO A 75 8.87 3.57 20.87
N THR A 76 9.06 2.26 20.95
CA THR A 76 9.74 1.44 19.93
C THR A 76 9.01 1.43 18.59
N VAL A 77 7.71 1.12 18.58
CA VAL A 77 6.92 1.01 17.34
C VAL A 77 6.67 2.39 16.73
N ALA A 78 6.21 3.35 17.53
CA ALA A 78 5.97 4.71 17.08
C ALA A 78 7.26 5.36 16.56
N GLY A 79 8.40 5.14 17.23
CA GLY A 79 9.70 5.65 16.79
C GLY A 79 10.16 5.06 15.46
N ALA A 80 9.92 3.78 15.22
CA ALA A 80 10.22 3.13 13.94
C ALA A 80 9.30 3.62 12.81
N LEU A 81 8.00 3.73 13.06
CA LEU A 81 7.04 4.30 12.11
C LEU A 81 7.40 5.75 11.74
N THR A 82 7.72 6.59 12.73
CA THR A 82 8.16 7.97 12.49
C THR A 82 9.45 8.03 11.68
N SER A 83 10.39 7.12 11.96
CA SER A 83 11.66 7.07 11.20
C SER A 83 11.43 6.82 9.71
N ILE A 84 10.48 5.93 9.37
CA ILE A 84 10.20 5.51 7.98
C ILE A 84 9.24 6.45 7.26
N LEU A 85 8.13 6.83 7.90
CA LEU A 85 7.04 7.59 7.27
C LEU A 85 7.12 9.10 7.50
N GLY A 86 8.04 9.55 8.37
CA GLY A 86 8.13 10.93 8.84
C GLY A 86 7.32 11.18 10.11
N GLU A 87 7.37 12.42 10.60
CA GLU A 87 6.71 12.83 11.86
C GLU A 87 5.18 12.81 11.77
N TYR A 88 4.64 12.84 10.55
CA TYR A 88 3.21 12.92 10.29
C TYR A 88 2.79 11.77 9.38
N TYR A 89 1.97 10.88 9.93
CA TYR A 89 1.37 9.76 9.23
C TYR A 89 0.00 9.45 9.83
N VAL A 90 -0.84 8.76 9.07
CA VAL A 90 -2.12 8.26 9.53
C VAL A 90 -2.14 6.74 9.53
N LEU A 91 -2.87 6.16 10.49
CA LEU A 91 -3.30 4.78 10.40
C LEU A 91 -4.41 4.70 9.33
N HIS A 92 -4.17 3.97 8.26
CA HIS A 92 -5.15 3.70 7.21
C HIS A 92 -6.40 3.03 7.80
N PRO A 93 -7.61 3.27 7.25
CA PRO A 93 -8.83 2.60 7.74
C PRO A 93 -8.76 1.07 7.68
N HIS A 94 -8.03 0.52 6.71
CA HIS A 94 -7.87 -0.93 6.59
C HIS A 94 -6.94 -1.52 7.64
N ASN A 95 -7.45 -2.50 8.39
CA ASN A 95 -6.73 -3.28 9.38
C ASN A 95 -7.35 -4.67 9.50
N TYR A 96 -6.58 -5.67 9.92
CA TYR A 96 -7.07 -7.06 9.94
C TYR A 96 -6.37 -7.94 10.98
N VAL A 97 -7.07 -8.94 11.54
CA VAL A 97 -6.48 -10.02 12.35
C VAL A 97 -6.52 -11.33 11.60
N HIS A 98 -5.35 -11.79 11.16
CA HIS A 98 -5.19 -13.05 10.45
C HIS A 98 -4.92 -14.21 11.41
N ALA A 99 -5.55 -15.36 11.16
CA ALA A 99 -5.15 -16.65 11.72
C ALA A 99 -4.39 -17.45 10.67
N SER A 100 -3.33 -18.13 11.09
CA SER A 100 -2.69 -19.17 10.27
C SER A 100 -3.65 -20.33 9.99
N SER A 101 -3.41 -21.04 8.89
CA SER A 101 -4.21 -22.19 8.48
C SER A 101 -3.33 -23.34 7.98
N ARG A 102 -3.95 -24.47 7.61
CA ARG A 102 -3.29 -25.59 6.92
C ARG A 102 -2.95 -25.29 5.46
N ARG A 103 -3.57 -24.25 4.89
CA ARG A 103 -3.36 -23.84 3.50
C ARG A 103 -2.16 -22.90 3.42
N ASP A 104 -1.39 -23.04 2.35
CA ASP A 104 -0.36 -22.08 1.99
C ASP A 104 -1.01 -20.92 1.25
N GLN A 105 -0.51 -19.72 1.52
CA GLN A 105 -0.74 -18.58 0.64
C GLN A 105 0.37 -18.54 -0.41
N GLY A 106 0.06 -18.10 -1.63
CA GLY A 106 1.07 -17.76 -2.63
C GLY A 106 1.82 -16.48 -2.27
N PHE A 107 3.03 -16.30 -2.81
CA PHE A 107 3.75 -15.03 -2.71
C PHE A 107 3.00 -13.93 -3.44
N HIS A 108 2.83 -12.79 -2.78
CA HIS A 108 2.10 -11.65 -3.32
C HIS A 108 2.65 -10.33 -2.77
N GLN A 109 2.30 -9.25 -3.43
CA GLN A 109 2.32 -7.89 -2.87
C GLN A 109 0.88 -7.52 -2.52
N ASP A 110 0.69 -6.78 -1.43
CA ASP A 110 -0.62 -6.19 -1.13
C ASP A 110 -0.97 -5.16 -2.21
N GLY A 111 -2.24 -5.06 -2.59
CA GLY A 111 -2.73 -3.96 -3.44
C GLY A 111 -2.65 -2.64 -2.68
N ASN A 112 -2.39 -1.51 -3.35
CA ASN A 112 -2.26 -0.19 -2.72
C ASN A 112 -3.58 0.42 -2.24
N LEU A 113 -4.68 -0.27 -2.49
CA LEU A 113 -5.96 -0.06 -1.84
C LEU A 113 -6.41 -1.34 -1.13
N PRO A 114 -7.33 -1.25 -0.15
CA PRO A 114 -7.76 -2.38 0.67
C PRO A 114 -8.20 -3.61 -0.12
N TRP A 115 -8.01 -4.78 0.48
CA TRP A 115 -8.33 -6.09 -0.11
C TRP A 115 -7.55 -6.42 -1.38
N ASN A 116 -6.29 -6.02 -1.43
CA ASN A 116 -5.43 -6.27 -2.57
C ASN A 116 -5.98 -5.68 -3.87
N GLU A 117 -6.56 -4.49 -3.82
CA GLU A 117 -6.94 -3.76 -5.01
C GLU A 117 -5.84 -2.81 -5.44
N ARG A 118 -5.68 -2.70 -6.76
CA ARG A 118 -4.69 -1.80 -7.36
C ARG A 118 -5.40 -0.59 -7.93
N GLY A 119 -5.26 0.54 -7.25
CA GLY A 119 -5.80 1.83 -7.69
C GLY A 119 -4.83 2.68 -8.51
N HIS A 120 -3.53 2.46 -8.37
CA HIS A 120 -2.51 3.25 -9.08
C HIS A 120 -1.20 2.45 -9.23
N TYR A 121 -0.20 2.99 -9.95
CA TYR A 121 1.15 2.41 -9.93
C TYR A 121 1.81 2.56 -8.55
N ARG A 122 2.69 1.64 -8.17
CA ARG A 122 3.35 1.64 -6.85
C ARG A 122 4.42 2.73 -6.79
N SER A 123 4.49 3.49 -5.69
CA SER A 123 5.63 4.39 -5.46
C SER A 123 6.74 3.61 -4.76
N HIS A 124 7.95 3.61 -5.30
CA HIS A 124 9.13 3.03 -4.63
C HIS A 124 9.59 3.82 -3.41
N ARG A 125 9.08 5.04 -3.21
CA ARG A 125 9.31 5.79 -1.97
C ARG A 125 8.42 5.18 -0.87
N PRO A 126 8.90 5.02 0.37
CA PRO A 126 8.11 4.49 1.48
C PRO A 126 7.06 5.51 1.96
N LEU A 127 6.04 5.75 1.13
CA LEU A 127 4.88 6.57 1.46
C LEU A 127 3.88 5.79 2.33
N MET A 128 3.98 4.46 2.32
CA MET A 128 3.18 3.56 3.12
C MET A 128 4.04 2.48 3.77
N ALA A 129 3.60 1.96 4.92
CA ALA A 129 4.23 0.82 5.59
C ALA A 129 3.16 -0.14 6.14
N MET A 130 3.51 -1.42 6.17
CA MET A 130 2.74 -2.47 6.83
C MET A 130 3.34 -2.79 8.20
N LEU A 131 2.48 -3.00 9.19
CA LEU A 131 2.87 -3.49 10.51
C LEU A 131 2.20 -4.82 10.78
N PHE A 132 2.99 -5.85 11.10
CA PHE A 132 2.52 -7.17 11.54
C PHE A 132 2.90 -7.38 13.00
N TYR A 133 1.91 -7.48 13.88
CA TYR A 133 2.12 -7.74 15.30
C TYR A 133 1.70 -9.17 15.67
N TYR A 134 2.56 -9.86 16.41
CA TYR A 134 2.37 -11.26 16.82
C TYR A 134 2.26 -11.35 18.34
N PRO A 135 1.06 -11.62 18.89
CA PRO A 135 0.87 -11.69 20.34
C PRO A 135 1.40 -12.98 20.97
N GLN A 136 1.84 -13.94 20.14
CA GLN A 136 2.42 -15.22 20.56
C GLN A 136 3.75 -15.47 19.85
N GLU A 137 4.55 -16.38 20.41
CA GLU A 137 5.75 -16.90 19.73
C GLU A 137 5.37 -17.49 18.37
N VAL A 138 6.18 -17.19 17.36
CA VAL A 138 6.04 -17.71 16.01
C VAL A 138 7.17 -18.68 15.76
N THR A 139 6.83 -19.93 15.49
CA THR A 139 7.76 -21.00 15.17
C THR A 139 7.55 -21.44 13.73
N LEU A 140 8.43 -22.30 13.19
CA LEU A 140 8.21 -22.89 11.87
C LEU A 140 6.93 -23.74 11.80
N ASP A 141 6.45 -24.25 12.94
CA ASP A 141 5.31 -25.16 13.02
C ASP A 141 3.97 -24.44 13.03
N ASN A 142 3.89 -23.22 13.57
CA ASN A 142 2.64 -22.47 13.67
C ASN A 142 2.40 -21.51 12.49
N GLY A 143 3.18 -21.70 11.43
CA GLY A 143 3.09 -21.01 10.16
C GLY A 143 3.60 -19.58 10.26
N PRO A 144 4.91 -19.31 10.14
CA PRO A 144 5.44 -17.96 10.16
C PRO A 144 5.02 -17.16 8.92
N THR A 145 5.25 -15.84 8.96
CA THR A 145 5.28 -15.05 7.72
C THR A 145 6.59 -15.32 7.00
N GLU A 146 6.52 -15.43 5.68
CA GLU A 146 7.68 -15.61 4.80
C GLU A 146 7.76 -14.39 3.87
N VAL A 147 8.90 -13.72 3.87
CA VAL A 147 9.18 -12.52 3.07
C VAL A 147 10.22 -12.82 2.00
N VAL A 148 10.27 -12.04 0.93
CA VAL A 148 11.36 -12.10 -0.06
C VAL A 148 12.15 -10.79 0.02
N PRO A 149 13.27 -10.74 0.75
CA PRO A 149 13.97 -9.48 1.03
C PRO A 149 14.44 -8.75 -0.23
N GLY A 150 14.27 -7.43 -0.25
CA GLY A 150 14.74 -6.54 -1.32
C GLY A 150 13.87 -6.50 -2.58
N THR A 151 12.65 -7.02 -2.51
CA THR A 151 11.72 -7.12 -3.66
C THR A 151 10.71 -5.97 -3.75
N GLN A 152 10.68 -5.07 -2.77
CA GLN A 152 9.72 -3.97 -2.69
C GLN A 152 9.77 -2.97 -3.86
N TYR A 153 10.78 -3.07 -4.72
CA TYR A 153 10.97 -2.20 -5.90
C TYR A 153 10.70 -2.92 -7.22
N TRP A 154 10.20 -4.16 -7.17
CA TRP A 154 9.90 -4.96 -8.35
C TRP A 154 8.41 -5.32 -8.34
N THR A 155 7.86 -5.53 -9.52
CA THR A 155 6.46 -5.96 -9.66
C THR A 155 6.32 -6.85 -10.90
N ARG A 156 5.25 -7.63 -10.95
CA ARG A 156 4.85 -8.36 -12.15
C ARG A 156 3.97 -7.48 -13.02
N ASP A 157 4.01 -7.69 -14.33
CA ASP A 157 3.06 -7.07 -15.25
C ASP A 157 1.64 -7.44 -14.85
N PHE A 158 0.80 -6.42 -14.65
CA PHE A 158 -0.54 -6.53 -14.08
C PHE A 158 -1.62 -6.03 -15.04
N GLU A 159 -1.27 -5.46 -16.19
CA GLU A 159 -2.21 -5.17 -17.26
C GLU A 159 -2.78 -6.46 -17.87
N HIS A 160 -4.08 -6.44 -18.13
CA HIS A 160 -4.81 -7.55 -18.73
C HIS A 160 -5.91 -7.00 -19.63
N GLY A 161 -5.68 -7.04 -20.95
CA GLY A 161 -6.51 -6.32 -21.90
C GLY A 161 -6.54 -4.83 -21.57
N ASP A 162 -7.75 -4.26 -21.48
CA ASP A 162 -7.93 -2.86 -21.09
C ASP A 162 -8.04 -2.67 -19.57
N ARG A 163 -7.89 -3.72 -18.75
CA ARG A 163 -8.00 -3.69 -17.28
C ARG A 163 -6.70 -4.03 -16.58
N TRP A 164 -6.72 -3.99 -15.24
CA TRP A 164 -5.67 -4.50 -14.38
C TRP A 164 -6.14 -5.73 -13.61
N HIS A 165 -5.21 -6.64 -13.31
CA HIS A 165 -5.40 -7.60 -12.24
C HIS A 165 -5.48 -6.85 -10.91
N ALA A 166 -6.55 -7.09 -10.12
CA ALA A 166 -6.70 -6.46 -8.82
C ALA A 166 -5.58 -6.91 -7.87
N ALA A 167 -5.43 -8.23 -7.68
CA ALA A 167 -4.39 -8.82 -6.85
C ALA A 167 -3.06 -8.97 -7.59
N ASP A 168 -1.97 -9.03 -6.81
CA ASP A 168 -0.59 -9.06 -7.32
C ASP A 168 0.19 -10.30 -6.84
N PRO A 169 -0.28 -11.53 -7.15
CA PRO A 169 0.48 -12.73 -6.87
C PRO A 169 1.64 -12.89 -7.86
N ILE A 170 2.73 -13.50 -7.41
CA ILE A 170 3.81 -13.89 -8.33
C ILE A 170 3.35 -15.03 -9.26
N ASP A 171 2.72 -16.06 -8.70
CA ASP A 171 2.11 -17.17 -9.44
C ASP A 171 0.58 -16.99 -9.42
N ARG A 172 0.03 -16.50 -10.53
CA ARG A 172 -1.41 -16.28 -10.72
C ARG A 172 -2.23 -17.56 -10.69
N GLY A 173 -1.61 -18.72 -10.91
CA GLY A 173 -2.29 -20.00 -10.79
C GLY A 173 -2.27 -20.56 -9.37
N PHE A 174 -1.60 -19.92 -8.40
CA PHE A 174 -1.55 -20.40 -7.02
C PHE A 174 -2.79 -19.91 -6.27
N ASP A 175 -3.90 -20.60 -6.49
CA ASP A 175 -5.19 -20.33 -5.87
C ASP A 175 -5.38 -21.07 -4.53
N ALA A 176 -6.59 -20.99 -3.98
CA ALA A 176 -6.94 -21.62 -2.71
C ALA A 176 -6.84 -23.16 -2.74
N ASP A 177 -6.99 -23.78 -3.91
CA ASP A 177 -6.92 -25.23 -4.09
C ASP A 177 -5.46 -25.68 -4.21
N ALA A 178 -4.64 -24.94 -4.97
CA ALA A 178 -3.19 -25.12 -4.97
C ALA A 178 -2.60 -24.97 -3.56
N GLY A 179 -3.09 -23.99 -2.79
CA GLY A 179 -2.73 -23.80 -1.40
C GLY A 179 -3.22 -24.89 -0.45
N ALA A 180 -4.19 -25.72 -0.84
CA ALA A 180 -4.75 -26.82 -0.04
C ALA A 180 -4.30 -28.21 -0.49
N ASP A 181 -3.47 -28.27 -1.52
CA ASP A 181 -2.96 -29.52 -2.08
C ASP A 181 -2.35 -30.42 -0.98
N PRO A 182 -2.75 -31.71 -0.90
CA PRO A 182 -2.23 -32.64 0.11
C PRO A 182 -0.75 -33.01 -0.10
N ASP A 183 -0.21 -32.85 -1.31
CA ASP A 183 1.22 -33.07 -1.59
C ASP A 183 2.04 -31.83 -1.21
N LEU A 184 2.59 -31.86 0.01
CA LEU A 184 3.37 -30.75 0.56
C LEU A 184 4.68 -30.49 -0.21
N GLU A 185 5.30 -31.52 -0.78
CA GLU A 185 6.52 -31.34 -1.56
C GLU A 185 6.23 -30.62 -2.88
N ARG A 186 5.12 -30.98 -3.54
CA ARG A 186 4.66 -30.29 -4.75
C ARG A 186 4.36 -28.82 -4.47
N ARG A 187 3.70 -28.53 -3.36
CA ARG A 187 3.48 -27.13 -2.90
C ARG A 187 4.79 -26.40 -2.70
N ASP A 188 5.73 -26.99 -1.97
CA ASP A 188 7.02 -26.36 -1.69
C ASP A 188 7.83 -26.12 -2.97
N ARG A 189 7.83 -27.06 -3.92
CA ARG A 189 8.46 -26.86 -5.24
C ARG A 189 7.81 -25.72 -6.01
N ARG A 190 6.47 -25.64 -6.03
CA ARG A 190 5.72 -24.58 -6.74
C ARG A 190 5.97 -23.19 -6.14
N LEU A 191 6.02 -23.08 -4.82
CA LEU A 191 6.32 -21.84 -4.12
C LEU A 191 7.76 -21.36 -4.39
N ARG A 192 8.74 -22.28 -4.41
CA ARG A 192 10.13 -21.94 -4.82
C ARG A 192 10.19 -21.50 -6.27
N ALA A 193 9.56 -22.26 -7.18
CA ALA A 193 9.49 -21.90 -8.60
C ALA A 193 8.84 -20.53 -8.83
N SER A 194 7.88 -20.13 -7.97
CA SER A 194 7.32 -18.78 -8.01
C SER A 194 8.40 -17.71 -7.76
N VAL A 195 9.23 -17.85 -6.73
CA VAL A 195 10.33 -16.90 -6.47
C VAL A 195 11.38 -16.97 -7.58
N ASP A 196 11.77 -18.17 -8.01
CA ASP A 196 12.74 -18.38 -9.09
C ASP A 196 12.30 -17.74 -10.42
N SER A 197 10.98 -17.70 -10.67
CA SER A 197 10.41 -17.10 -11.87
C SER A 197 10.69 -15.60 -12.00
N LEU A 198 11.06 -14.91 -10.91
CA LEU A 198 11.50 -13.51 -10.96
C LEU A 198 12.82 -13.33 -11.72
N GLY A 199 13.58 -14.42 -11.93
CA GLY A 199 14.81 -14.44 -12.71
C GLY A 199 16.02 -13.80 -12.01
N VAL A 200 15.88 -13.45 -10.73
CA VAL A 200 16.94 -12.77 -9.96
C VAL A 200 17.81 -13.80 -9.25
N GLU A 201 19.12 -13.77 -9.54
CA GLU A 201 20.07 -14.71 -8.97
C GLU A 201 20.15 -14.62 -7.43
N SER A 202 20.26 -15.78 -6.78
CA SER A 202 20.40 -15.89 -5.31
C SER A 202 19.28 -15.21 -4.53
N LEU A 203 18.08 -15.08 -5.11
CA LEU A 203 16.89 -14.60 -4.39
C LEU A 203 16.33 -15.73 -3.53
N GLN A 204 16.24 -15.51 -2.21
CA GLN A 204 15.81 -16.53 -1.26
C GLN A 204 14.72 -15.98 -0.34
N PRO A 205 13.56 -16.64 -0.24
CA PRO A 205 12.56 -16.29 0.74
C PRO A 205 13.06 -16.58 2.16
N ARG A 206 12.60 -15.80 3.14
CA ARG A 206 12.97 -15.92 4.55
C ARG A 206 11.73 -16.04 5.42
N ARG A 207 11.60 -17.18 6.10
CA ARG A 207 10.61 -17.37 7.18
C ARG A 207 11.05 -16.62 8.43
N LEU A 208 10.10 -16.02 9.11
CA LEU A 208 10.33 -15.21 10.30
C LEU A 208 9.81 -15.95 11.55
N PRO A 209 10.62 -16.82 12.19
CA PRO A 209 10.37 -17.20 13.58
C PRO A 209 10.59 -15.98 14.48
N LEU A 210 9.71 -15.77 15.44
CA LEU A 210 9.63 -14.54 16.23
C LEU A 210 9.27 -14.83 17.68
N SER A 211 9.83 -14.04 18.59
CA SER A 211 9.43 -14.03 20.00
C SER A 211 7.98 -13.53 20.14
N ALA A 212 7.31 -13.91 21.22
CA ALA A 212 6.00 -13.34 21.54
C ALA A 212 6.12 -11.82 21.73
N GLY A 213 5.25 -11.05 21.09
CA GLY A 213 5.27 -9.60 21.15
C GLY A 213 6.01 -8.92 19.99
N SER A 214 6.73 -9.68 19.16
CA SER A 214 7.46 -9.09 18.03
C SER A 214 6.54 -8.35 17.07
N VAL A 215 7.08 -7.27 16.51
CA VAL A 215 6.45 -6.46 15.46
C VAL A 215 7.34 -6.50 14.23
N VAL A 216 6.80 -6.91 13.09
CA VAL A 216 7.47 -6.78 11.79
C VAL A 216 6.94 -5.52 11.10
N LEU A 217 7.83 -4.57 10.86
CA LEU A 217 7.53 -3.36 10.10
C LEU A 217 8.09 -3.55 8.68
N ALA A 218 7.23 -3.58 7.68
CA ALA A 218 7.58 -3.87 6.29
C ALA A 218 7.21 -2.73 5.35
N HIS A 219 8.02 -2.56 4.29
CA HIS A 219 7.66 -1.76 3.13
C HIS A 219 6.35 -2.31 2.54
N TYR A 220 5.46 -1.42 2.12
CA TYR A 220 4.13 -1.81 1.66
C TYR A 220 4.16 -2.82 0.51
N ASP A 221 5.08 -2.61 -0.42
CA ASP A 221 5.25 -3.42 -1.62
C ASP A 221 6.17 -4.65 -1.42
N LEU A 222 6.59 -4.99 -0.20
CA LEU A 222 7.44 -6.17 0.01
C LEU A 222 6.68 -7.46 -0.36
N ILE A 223 7.28 -8.30 -1.20
CA ILE A 223 6.71 -9.60 -1.52
C ILE A 223 6.73 -10.48 -0.27
N HIS A 224 5.57 -11.01 0.10
CA HIS A 224 5.41 -11.83 1.28
C HIS A 224 4.29 -12.86 1.13
N ARG A 225 4.17 -13.75 2.12
CA ARG A 225 3.06 -14.69 2.27
C ARG A 225 2.93 -15.18 3.71
N GLY A 226 1.74 -15.64 4.08
CA GLY A 226 1.54 -16.53 5.23
C GLY A 226 1.84 -17.98 4.86
N THR A 227 2.67 -18.67 5.64
CA THR A 227 2.91 -20.10 5.44
C THR A 227 1.86 -20.96 6.14
N ARG A 228 1.72 -22.21 5.68
CA ARG A 228 0.93 -23.24 6.37
C ARG A 228 1.43 -23.53 7.79
N GLN A 229 0.52 -24.00 8.64
CA GLN A 229 0.85 -24.70 9.89
C GLN A 229 1.31 -26.13 9.61
N HIS A 230 2.29 -26.61 10.39
CA HIS A 230 2.71 -28.01 10.39
C HIS A 230 1.57 -28.94 10.85
N PRO A 231 1.29 -30.09 10.19
CA PRO A 231 0.17 -31.01 10.50
C PRO A 231 -0.05 -31.33 12.00
N ASP A 232 1.04 -31.42 12.75
CA ASP A 232 0.99 -31.76 14.17
C ASP A 232 0.71 -30.59 15.11
N PHE A 233 0.87 -29.34 14.65
CA PHE A 233 0.52 -28.17 15.45
C PHE A 233 -0.98 -28.16 15.74
N LYS A 234 -1.37 -28.06 17.03
CA LYS A 234 -2.77 -28.05 17.50
C LYS A 234 -3.22 -26.70 18.07
N GLY A 235 -2.36 -25.69 18.03
CA GLY A 235 -2.64 -24.36 18.57
C GLY A 235 -3.24 -23.40 17.53
N ARG A 236 -3.22 -22.11 17.89
CA ARG A 236 -3.59 -21.01 17.00
C ARG A 236 -2.43 -20.02 16.94
N ARG A 237 -2.25 -19.35 15.80
CA ARG A 237 -1.29 -18.26 15.62
C ARG A 237 -2.00 -17.11 14.93
N TYR A 238 -2.00 -15.96 15.59
CA TYR A 238 -2.60 -14.73 15.07
C TYR A 238 -1.54 -13.73 14.62
N LEU A 239 -1.94 -12.86 13.70
CA LEU A 239 -1.18 -11.72 13.21
C LEU A 239 -2.14 -10.55 13.09
N TYR A 240 -1.85 -9.45 13.79
CA TYR A 240 -2.53 -8.18 13.60
C TYR A 240 -1.83 -7.39 12.49
N LYS A 241 -2.56 -6.96 11.46
CA LYS A 241 -2.06 -6.26 10.29
C LYS A 241 -2.63 -4.85 10.24
N PHE A 242 -1.76 -3.87 10.09
CA PHE A 242 -2.10 -2.45 9.97
C PHE A 242 -1.35 -1.82 8.81
N TYR A 243 -1.97 -0.83 8.16
CA TYR A 243 -1.31 0.03 7.19
C TYR A 243 -1.19 1.45 7.70
N PHE A 244 -0.06 2.07 7.42
CA PHE A 244 0.18 3.46 7.71
C PHE A 244 0.54 4.18 6.43
N ALA A 245 0.04 5.41 6.27
CA ALA A 245 0.39 6.28 5.17
C ALA A 245 1.03 7.55 5.73
N SER A 246 2.22 7.90 5.24
CA SER A 246 2.80 9.22 5.48
C SER A 246 1.79 10.29 5.08
N THR A 247 1.87 11.50 5.63
CA THR A 247 1.07 12.65 5.15
C THR A 247 1.88 13.83 4.65
N ARG A 248 3.21 13.79 4.78
CA ARG A 248 4.09 14.90 4.41
C ARG A 248 5.34 14.41 3.71
N GLU A 249 5.82 15.23 2.80
CA GLU A 249 7.14 15.00 2.23
C GLU A 249 8.24 15.33 3.26
N PRO A 250 9.29 14.49 3.41
CA PRO A 250 10.39 14.76 4.33
C PRO A 250 11.17 16.01 3.89
N THR A 251 11.36 16.94 4.82
CA THR A 251 12.23 18.12 4.69
C THR A 251 13.53 17.97 5.48
N ARG A 252 13.60 16.97 6.36
CA ARG A 252 14.77 16.56 7.13
C ARG A 252 14.63 15.09 7.51
N PRO A 253 15.72 14.41 7.93
CA PRO A 253 15.63 13.03 8.41
C PRO A 253 14.70 12.94 9.65
N ALA A 254 13.85 11.91 9.66
CA ALA A 254 13.00 11.57 10.81
C ALA A 254 13.56 10.41 11.66
N TRP A 255 14.80 10.00 11.40
CA TRP A 255 15.56 9.00 12.18
C TRP A 255 16.86 9.61 12.70
N ARG A 256 17.64 8.85 13.49
CA ARG A 256 18.96 9.28 14.00
C ARG A 256 20.02 9.21 12.90
N ASN A 257 19.87 10.05 11.89
CA ASN A 257 20.77 10.10 10.75
C ASN A 257 22.13 10.72 11.12
N ARG A 258 23.21 10.03 10.77
CA ARG A 258 24.61 10.51 10.89
C ARG A 258 25.36 10.40 9.56
N ALA A 259 25.06 9.37 8.76
CA ALA A 259 25.71 9.11 7.49
C ALA A 259 25.05 9.87 6.34
N PRO A 260 25.84 10.43 5.40
CA PRO A 260 25.29 11.12 4.24
C PRO A 260 24.63 10.16 3.22
N ARG A 261 25.02 8.88 3.25
CA ARG A 261 24.59 7.80 2.35
C ARG A 261 24.24 6.54 3.16
N PRO A 262 23.38 5.65 2.63
CA PRO A 262 23.09 4.38 3.28
C PRO A 262 24.30 3.45 3.24
N ASP A 263 24.34 2.47 4.14
CA ASP A 263 25.23 1.32 3.97
C ASP A 263 24.65 0.42 2.88
N THR A 264 25.37 0.31 1.76
CA THR A 264 25.00 -0.53 0.63
C THR A 264 25.78 -1.85 0.59
N ALA A 265 26.55 -2.19 1.64
CA ALA A 265 27.21 -3.48 1.74
C ALA A 265 26.17 -4.61 1.76
N GLY A 266 26.31 -5.59 0.86
CA GLY A 266 25.35 -6.68 0.71
C GLY A 266 24.04 -6.32 0.00
N VAL A 267 23.81 -5.05 -0.34
CA VAL A 267 22.65 -4.63 -1.14
C VAL A 267 22.83 -5.07 -2.59
N ARG A 268 21.79 -5.68 -3.17
CA ARG A 268 21.79 -6.14 -4.57
C ARG A 268 22.02 -4.97 -5.52
N PRO A 269 22.92 -5.09 -6.52
CA PRO A 269 23.19 -4.00 -7.48
C PRO A 269 21.93 -3.37 -8.06
N ALA A 270 20.99 -4.21 -8.51
CA ALA A 270 19.74 -3.80 -9.15
C ALA A 270 18.83 -2.86 -8.34
N ILE A 271 18.99 -2.78 -7.01
CA ILE A 271 18.21 -1.88 -6.16
C ILE A 271 19.04 -0.76 -5.53
N ARG A 272 20.37 -0.76 -5.68
CA ARG A 272 21.25 0.27 -5.06
C ARG A 272 20.86 1.69 -5.47
N PRO A 273 20.61 2.00 -6.77
CA PRO A 273 20.22 3.35 -7.17
C PRO A 273 18.92 3.81 -6.48
N ILE A 274 18.00 2.87 -6.24
CA ILE A 274 16.70 3.12 -5.59
C ILE A 274 16.90 3.36 -4.09
N VAL A 275 17.71 2.54 -3.43
CA VAL A 275 18.04 2.67 -2.00
C VAL A 275 18.76 3.99 -1.71
N GLU A 276 19.78 4.34 -2.49
CA GLU A 276 20.50 5.61 -2.34
C GLU A 276 19.59 6.82 -2.58
N ARG A 277 18.73 6.76 -3.60
CA ARG A 277 17.75 7.80 -3.88
C ARG A 277 16.74 7.95 -2.75
N ASN A 278 16.18 6.85 -2.25
CA ASN A 278 15.22 6.87 -1.15
C ASN A 278 15.85 7.42 0.12
N TRP A 279 17.09 7.02 0.44
CA TRP A 279 17.84 7.59 1.55
C TRP A 279 18.01 9.11 1.42
N ALA A 280 18.47 9.60 0.26
CA ALA A 280 18.63 11.02 0.00
C ALA A 280 17.29 11.78 0.12
N TRP A 281 16.23 11.21 -0.45
CA TRP A 281 14.87 11.74 -0.35
C TRP A 281 14.41 11.85 1.11
N MET A 282 14.55 10.78 1.90
CA MET A 282 14.11 10.75 3.30
C MET A 282 14.91 11.71 4.19
N ARG A 283 16.12 12.11 3.78
CA ARG A 283 16.87 13.19 4.45
C ARG A 283 16.37 14.59 4.12
N GLY A 284 15.41 14.74 3.20
CA GLY A 284 14.99 16.04 2.66
C GLY A 284 16.05 16.70 1.77
N ALA A 285 17.09 15.97 1.37
CA ALA A 285 18.11 16.49 0.48
C ALA A 285 17.57 16.58 -0.96
N PRO A 286 18.06 17.55 -1.76
CA PRO A 286 17.95 17.45 -3.20
C PRO A 286 18.49 16.08 -3.61
N VAL A 287 17.69 15.30 -4.32
CA VAL A 287 18.13 14.00 -4.82
C VAL A 287 19.07 14.28 -5.99
N THR A 288 20.33 14.61 -5.69
CA THR A 288 21.38 14.58 -6.71
C THR A 288 21.55 13.12 -7.07
N PRO A 289 21.36 12.74 -8.33
CA PRO A 289 21.56 11.35 -8.71
C PRO A 289 23.00 10.95 -8.38
N PRO A 290 23.27 9.71 -7.90
CA PRO A 290 24.63 9.22 -7.87
C PRO A 290 25.20 9.39 -9.28
N ALA A 291 26.44 9.88 -9.38
CA ALA A 291 27.06 10.09 -10.68
C ALA A 291 27.07 8.76 -11.44
N ALA A 292 26.18 8.61 -12.43
CA ALA A 292 26.11 7.47 -13.32
C ALA A 292 27.26 7.51 -14.35
N ASN A 293 28.40 8.12 -13.98
CA ASN A 293 29.55 8.27 -14.84
C ASN A 293 30.19 6.89 -15.02
N GLY A 294 29.92 6.25 -16.17
CA GLY A 294 30.56 5.01 -16.58
C GLY A 294 29.79 3.72 -16.30
N VAL A 295 28.56 3.78 -15.78
CA VAL A 295 27.65 2.62 -15.80
C VAL A 295 26.83 2.72 -17.08
N ASP A 296 27.11 1.83 -18.03
CA ASP A 296 26.24 1.64 -19.20
C ASP A 296 24.93 1.01 -18.69
N PRO A 297 23.81 1.74 -18.65
CA PRO A 297 22.56 1.11 -18.30
C PRO A 297 22.29 0.07 -19.38
N GLN A 298 22.10 -1.20 -19.00
CA GLN A 298 21.52 -2.18 -19.94
C GLN A 298 20.29 -1.52 -20.60
N PRO A 299 20.09 -1.67 -21.91
CA PRO A 299 18.96 -1.03 -22.56
C PRO A 299 17.69 -1.41 -21.83
N LEU A 300 16.92 -0.39 -21.42
CA LEU A 300 15.64 -0.53 -20.72
C LEU A 300 14.71 -1.56 -21.39
N VAL A 301 14.82 -1.65 -22.72
CA VAL A 301 14.10 -2.57 -23.59
C VAL A 301 14.68 -3.99 -23.49
N ASP A 302 16.00 -4.15 -23.57
CA ASP A 302 16.64 -5.47 -23.70
C ASP A 302 16.90 -6.16 -22.34
N ALA A 303 16.72 -5.43 -21.24
CA ALA A 303 16.87 -5.95 -19.88
C ALA A 303 15.95 -7.17 -19.62
N SER A 304 16.57 -8.23 -19.11
CA SER A 304 15.99 -9.58 -19.04
C SER A 304 14.99 -9.76 -17.90
N THR A 305 15.24 -9.13 -16.76
CA THR A 305 14.40 -9.21 -15.57
C THR A 305 13.78 -7.86 -15.21
N GLU A 306 12.79 -7.87 -14.32
CA GLU A 306 12.27 -6.62 -13.75
C GLU A 306 13.34 -5.89 -12.93
N ALA A 307 14.20 -6.64 -12.24
CA ALA A 307 15.29 -6.07 -11.47
C ALA A 307 16.24 -5.26 -12.35
N ASP A 308 16.69 -5.83 -13.46
CA ASP A 308 17.58 -5.16 -14.42
C ASP A 308 16.91 -3.92 -15.04
N ARG A 309 15.61 -4.01 -15.37
CA ARG A 309 14.84 -2.87 -15.90
C ARG A 309 14.71 -1.73 -14.91
N MET A 310 14.47 -2.03 -13.63
CA MET A 310 14.37 -0.99 -12.60
C MET A 310 15.73 -0.34 -12.35
N GLU A 311 16.82 -1.11 -12.36
CA GLU A 311 18.18 -0.56 -12.31
C GLU A 311 18.43 0.40 -13.47
N ALA A 312 18.19 -0.06 -14.70
CA ALA A 312 18.34 0.74 -15.91
C ALA A 312 17.48 2.01 -15.88
N ALA A 313 16.22 1.92 -15.46
CA ALA A 313 15.31 3.07 -15.34
C ALA A 313 15.86 4.15 -14.39
N TYR A 314 16.37 3.76 -13.22
CA TYR A 314 16.89 4.71 -12.25
C TYR A 314 18.22 5.33 -12.70
N LEU A 315 19.11 4.55 -13.32
CA LEU A 315 20.36 5.05 -13.88
C LEU A 315 20.13 5.98 -15.08
N LEU A 316 19.22 5.63 -15.99
CA LEU A 316 18.82 6.49 -17.11
C LEU A 316 18.12 7.75 -16.60
N GLY A 317 17.21 7.64 -15.65
CA GLY A 317 16.53 8.80 -15.05
C GLY A 317 17.50 9.76 -14.37
N ALA A 318 18.52 9.21 -13.70
CA ALA A 318 19.63 9.97 -13.12
C ALA A 318 20.39 10.77 -14.18
N ARG A 319 20.72 10.15 -15.31
CA ARG A 319 21.40 10.79 -16.45
C ARG A 319 20.51 11.81 -17.15
N ALA A 320 19.25 11.48 -17.35
CA ALA A 320 18.26 12.29 -18.07
C ALA A 320 18.02 13.67 -17.43
N ALA A 321 18.45 13.88 -16.19
CA ALA A 321 18.49 15.21 -15.57
C ALA A 321 19.41 16.20 -16.32
N SER A 322 20.38 15.72 -17.11
CA SER A 322 21.31 16.54 -17.89
C SER A 322 21.66 15.99 -19.29
N ASP A 323 21.10 14.86 -19.69
CA ASP A 323 21.42 14.13 -20.93
C ASP A 323 20.14 13.92 -21.76
N ASP A 324 20.08 14.51 -22.96
CA ASP A 324 18.93 14.42 -23.86
C ASP A 324 18.74 13.01 -24.44
N ASP A 325 19.80 12.26 -24.71
CA ASP A 325 19.70 10.91 -25.26
C ASP A 325 19.07 9.95 -24.23
N ALA A 326 19.41 10.13 -22.95
CA ALA A 326 18.81 9.39 -21.85
C ALA A 326 17.33 9.75 -21.69
N LEU A 327 16.98 11.04 -21.79
CA LEU A 327 15.59 11.50 -21.74
C LEU A 327 14.76 10.94 -22.90
N ASP A 328 15.29 10.97 -24.12
CA ASP A 328 14.63 10.45 -25.33
C ASP A 328 14.46 8.93 -25.30
N THR A 329 15.40 8.21 -24.69
CA THR A 329 15.27 6.77 -24.47
C THR A 329 14.11 6.45 -23.55
N LEU A 330 13.99 7.16 -22.43
CA LEU A 330 12.86 7.01 -21.51
C LEU A 330 11.54 7.47 -22.17
N ALA A 331 11.55 8.55 -22.94
CA ALA A 331 10.38 9.06 -23.64
C ALA A 331 9.80 8.02 -24.63
N ARG A 332 10.65 7.37 -25.43
CA ARG A 332 10.23 6.29 -26.35
C ARG A 332 9.64 5.11 -25.59
N GLY A 333 10.24 4.75 -24.45
CA GLY A 333 9.79 3.64 -23.64
C GLY A 333 8.38 3.79 -23.06
N LEU A 334 7.87 5.01 -22.86
CA LEU A 334 6.47 5.25 -22.44
C LEU A 334 5.41 4.74 -23.43
N THR A 335 5.78 4.53 -24.69
CA THR A 335 4.89 4.05 -25.76
C THR A 335 5.19 2.61 -26.18
N HIS A 336 6.08 1.93 -25.48
CA HIS A 336 6.48 0.56 -25.79
C HIS A 336 5.31 -0.42 -25.56
N GLU A 337 5.23 -1.52 -26.32
CA GLU A 337 4.16 -2.52 -26.20
C GLU A 337 4.14 -3.28 -24.86
N ARG A 338 5.32 -3.64 -24.34
CA ARG A 338 5.52 -4.27 -23.03
C ARG A 338 5.24 -3.27 -21.90
N GLU A 339 4.31 -3.63 -21.01
CA GLU A 339 3.98 -2.88 -19.79
C GLU A 339 5.23 -2.59 -18.95
N SER A 340 6.06 -3.60 -18.69
CA SER A 340 7.27 -3.45 -17.89
C SER A 340 8.21 -2.37 -18.40
N VAL A 341 8.34 -2.19 -19.72
CA VAL A 341 9.15 -1.11 -20.31
C VAL A 341 8.48 0.25 -20.11
N ARG A 342 7.17 0.36 -20.33
CA ARG A 342 6.43 1.62 -20.08
C ARG A 342 6.55 2.03 -18.61
N ARG A 343 6.25 1.12 -17.69
CA ARG A 343 6.34 1.33 -16.24
C ARG A 343 7.74 1.76 -15.83
N ALA A 344 8.78 1.05 -16.27
CA ALA A 344 10.18 1.40 -16.00
C ALA A 344 10.52 2.79 -16.52
N SER A 345 10.06 3.14 -17.72
CA SER A 345 10.23 4.48 -18.29
C SER A 345 9.57 5.57 -17.45
N GLY A 346 8.35 5.31 -16.96
CA GLY A 346 7.64 6.20 -16.03
C GLY A 346 8.44 6.46 -14.75
N TYR A 347 9.01 5.43 -14.13
CA TYR A 347 9.90 5.61 -12.98
C TYR A 347 11.15 6.42 -13.33
N GLY A 348 11.82 6.12 -14.45
CA GLY A 348 13.00 6.86 -14.89
C GLY A 348 12.71 8.34 -15.15
N LEU A 349 11.58 8.67 -15.76
CA LEU A 349 11.15 10.06 -15.95
C LEU A 349 10.79 10.75 -14.63
N GLY A 350 10.15 10.03 -13.69
CA GLY A 350 9.97 10.49 -12.32
C GLY A 350 11.31 10.78 -11.62
N VAL A 351 12.33 9.98 -11.89
CA VAL A 351 13.69 10.20 -11.38
C VAL A 351 14.33 11.46 -11.97
N ALA A 352 14.16 11.68 -13.28
CA ALA A 352 14.66 12.87 -14.00
C ALA A 352 14.02 14.18 -13.53
N GLY A 353 12.86 14.12 -12.88
CA GLY A 353 12.23 15.26 -12.23
C GLY A 353 11.68 16.28 -13.22
N ALA A 354 11.86 17.57 -12.92
CA ALA A 354 11.24 18.67 -13.67
C ALA A 354 11.59 18.68 -15.17
N ARG A 355 12.77 18.18 -15.57
CA ARG A 355 13.20 18.13 -16.98
C ARG A 355 12.33 17.19 -17.83
N ALA A 356 11.70 16.19 -17.21
CA ALA A 356 10.83 15.25 -17.92
C ALA A 356 9.38 15.76 -18.09
N LEU A 357 9.02 16.91 -17.53
CA LEU A 357 7.62 17.35 -17.47
C LEU A 357 6.98 17.54 -18.83
N GLU A 358 7.65 18.17 -19.80
CA GLU A 358 7.06 18.34 -21.15
C GLU A 358 6.83 16.99 -21.85
N THR A 359 7.77 16.05 -21.71
CA THR A 359 7.61 14.66 -22.20
C THR A 359 6.40 13.99 -21.56
N LEU A 360 6.26 14.13 -20.24
CA LEU A 360 5.16 13.54 -19.48
C LEU A 360 3.82 14.21 -19.80
N TYR A 361 3.76 15.52 -19.99
CA TYR A 361 2.54 16.24 -20.38
C TYR A 361 2.05 15.78 -21.75
N LYS A 362 2.96 15.60 -22.72
CA LYS A 362 2.62 15.05 -24.03
C LYS A 362 2.10 13.62 -23.91
N ALA A 363 2.76 12.76 -23.13
CA ALA A 363 2.35 11.38 -22.95
C ALA A 363 1.04 11.23 -22.16
N ALA A 364 0.74 12.15 -21.24
CA ALA A 364 -0.56 12.20 -20.55
C ALA A 364 -1.72 12.54 -21.50
N GLY A 365 -1.46 13.09 -22.69
CA GLY A 365 -2.44 13.32 -23.75
C GLY A 365 -2.39 12.30 -24.89
N HIS A 366 -1.73 11.15 -24.72
CA HIS A 366 -1.57 10.14 -25.76
C HIS A 366 -2.87 9.37 -26.03
N ASP A 367 -3.05 8.88 -27.27
CA ASP A 367 -4.27 8.14 -27.66
C ASP A 367 -4.42 6.81 -26.91
N ASP A 368 -3.30 6.11 -26.66
CA ASP A 368 -3.26 4.88 -25.86
C ASP A 368 -3.45 5.17 -24.36
N PRO A 369 -4.52 4.67 -23.70
CA PRO A 369 -4.74 4.84 -22.27
C PRO A 369 -3.60 4.26 -21.43
N ARG A 370 -2.92 3.19 -21.87
CA ARG A 370 -1.81 2.58 -21.12
C ARG A 370 -0.63 3.53 -20.97
N THR A 371 -0.34 4.33 -22.00
CA THR A 371 0.65 5.41 -21.94
C THR A 371 0.17 6.54 -21.02
N ARG A 372 -1.12 6.95 -21.13
CA ARG A 372 -1.67 7.99 -20.25
C ARG A 372 -1.61 7.60 -18.78
N ARG A 373 -1.93 6.35 -18.42
CA ARG A 373 -1.90 5.83 -17.04
C ARG A 373 -0.50 6.01 -16.42
N VAL A 374 0.54 5.55 -17.12
CA VAL A 374 1.94 5.65 -16.65
C VAL A 374 2.39 7.10 -16.58
N ALA A 375 2.12 7.90 -17.62
CA ALA A 375 2.55 9.29 -17.66
C ALA A 375 1.90 10.12 -16.53
N THR A 376 0.61 9.92 -16.29
CA THR A 376 -0.16 10.59 -15.22
C THR A 376 0.43 10.27 -13.84
N PHE A 377 0.74 9.00 -13.58
CA PHE A 377 1.43 8.60 -12.35
C PHE A 377 2.82 9.25 -12.24
N ALA A 378 3.62 9.18 -13.31
CA ALA A 378 4.99 9.67 -13.31
C ALA A 378 5.10 11.18 -13.08
N ILE A 379 4.11 11.99 -13.49
CA ILE A 379 4.04 13.43 -13.17
C ILE A 379 4.10 13.64 -11.66
N GLY A 380 3.34 12.87 -10.87
CA GLY A 380 3.38 12.93 -9.40
C GLY A 380 4.72 12.48 -8.80
N GLU A 381 5.40 11.53 -9.44
CA GLU A 381 6.72 11.05 -9.02
C GLU A 381 7.86 12.04 -9.29
N THR A 382 7.68 12.99 -10.21
CA THR A 382 8.68 14.05 -10.45
C THR A 382 8.89 14.98 -9.26
N ARG A 383 7.90 15.04 -8.34
CA ARG A 383 7.88 15.89 -7.14
C ARG A 383 8.04 17.38 -7.48
N THR A 384 7.53 17.76 -8.64
CA THR A 384 7.57 19.13 -9.12
C THR A 384 6.70 20.07 -8.27
N THR A 385 7.05 21.35 -8.28
CA THR A 385 6.20 22.45 -7.79
C THR A 385 5.58 23.24 -8.96
N ASP A 386 5.71 22.74 -10.19
CA ASP A 386 5.09 23.32 -11.37
C ASP A 386 3.55 23.24 -11.27
N ARG A 387 2.88 24.41 -11.28
CA ARG A 387 1.42 24.49 -11.22
C ARG A 387 0.76 23.92 -12.48
N ARG A 388 1.46 23.87 -13.62
CA ARG A 388 0.97 23.22 -14.83
C ARG A 388 0.79 21.71 -14.62
N ALA A 389 1.65 21.09 -13.81
CA ALA A 389 1.51 19.67 -13.48
C ALA A 389 0.17 19.37 -12.80
N ALA A 390 -0.21 20.19 -11.80
CA ALA A 390 -1.50 20.06 -11.14
C ALA A 390 -2.68 20.27 -12.11
N SER A 391 -2.55 21.19 -13.06
CA SER A 391 -3.59 21.45 -14.07
C SER A 391 -3.75 20.28 -15.05
N VAL A 392 -2.64 19.73 -15.55
CA VAL A 392 -2.65 18.55 -16.44
C VAL A 392 -3.25 17.33 -15.73
N LEU A 393 -2.92 17.13 -14.44
CA LEU A 393 -3.52 16.05 -13.64
C LEU A 393 -5.01 16.28 -13.37
N ALA A 394 -5.44 17.52 -13.14
CA ALA A 394 -6.86 17.84 -13.01
C ALA A 394 -7.64 17.52 -14.29
N ASP A 395 -7.09 17.83 -15.47
CA ASP A 395 -7.70 17.43 -16.74
C ASP A 395 -7.82 15.90 -16.88
N ARG A 396 -6.88 15.14 -16.29
CA ARG A 396 -6.92 13.66 -16.26
C ARG A 396 -7.93 13.09 -15.27
N LEU A 397 -8.49 13.89 -14.36
CA LEU A 397 -9.65 13.48 -13.56
C LEU A 397 -10.94 13.35 -14.39
N HIS A 398 -10.94 13.78 -15.66
CA HIS A 398 -12.05 13.61 -16.60
C HIS A 398 -11.74 12.61 -17.72
N ASP A 399 -10.67 11.83 -17.60
CA ASP A 399 -10.31 10.83 -18.61
C ASP A 399 -11.40 9.73 -18.69
N PRO A 400 -11.75 9.24 -19.90
CA PRO A 400 -12.68 8.11 -20.03
C PRO A 400 -12.17 6.84 -19.32
N ASP A 401 -10.86 6.68 -19.19
CA ASP A 401 -10.23 5.56 -18.50
C ASP A 401 -10.17 5.81 -16.98
N ASP A 402 -10.80 4.93 -16.20
CA ASP A 402 -10.86 5.06 -14.74
C ASP A 402 -9.50 4.86 -14.06
N PHE A 403 -8.61 4.04 -14.62
CA PHE A 403 -7.24 3.92 -14.12
C PHE A 403 -6.45 5.21 -14.35
N VAL A 404 -6.65 5.94 -15.46
CA VAL A 404 -6.05 7.27 -15.63
C VAL A 404 -6.56 8.23 -14.55
N ARG A 405 -7.88 8.29 -14.31
CA ARG A 405 -8.45 9.14 -13.24
C ARG A 405 -7.91 8.79 -11.86
N SER A 406 -7.80 7.49 -11.56
CA SER A 406 -7.28 6.98 -10.30
C SER A 406 -5.80 7.35 -10.09
N ASN A 407 -4.96 7.21 -11.13
CA ASN A 407 -3.57 7.68 -11.10
C ASN A 407 -3.47 9.21 -10.98
N ALA A 408 -4.38 9.96 -11.60
CA ALA A 408 -4.42 11.42 -11.50
C ALA A 408 -4.70 11.88 -10.07
N ALA A 409 -5.71 11.29 -9.43
CA ALA A 409 -6.03 11.57 -8.04
C ALA A 409 -4.86 11.22 -7.10
N PHE A 410 -4.23 10.05 -7.28
CA PHE A 410 -3.04 9.67 -6.51
C PHE A 410 -1.87 10.66 -6.73
N ALA A 411 -1.59 11.03 -7.98
CA ALA A 411 -0.51 11.95 -8.33
C ALA A 411 -0.75 13.36 -7.76
N LEU A 412 -1.99 13.85 -7.77
CA LEU A 412 -2.38 15.10 -7.10
C LEU A 412 -2.14 15.01 -5.58
N GLY A 413 -2.45 13.87 -4.96
CA GLY A 413 -2.11 13.61 -3.57
C GLY A 413 -0.59 13.66 -3.33
N SER A 414 0.21 13.10 -4.23
CA SER A 414 1.68 13.17 -4.15
C SER A 414 2.19 14.61 -4.23
N LEU A 415 1.64 15.46 -5.11
CA LEU A 415 1.98 16.89 -5.15
C LEU A 415 1.53 17.64 -3.88
N ALA A 416 0.31 17.32 -3.39
CA ALA A 416 -0.29 17.92 -2.20
C ALA A 416 0.49 17.65 -0.89
N ARG A 417 1.34 16.62 -0.85
CA ARG A 417 2.27 16.37 0.28
C ARG A 417 3.34 17.45 0.41
N ARG A 418 3.74 18.04 -0.72
CA ARG A 418 4.84 19.00 -0.79
C ARG A 418 4.35 20.43 -0.85
N ASP A 419 3.33 20.70 -1.65
CA ASP A 419 2.82 22.05 -1.92
C ASP A 419 1.29 22.12 -1.85
N THR A 420 0.75 23.33 -1.96
CA THR A 420 -0.67 23.61 -2.20
C THR A 420 -1.05 23.28 -3.64
N LEU A 421 -2.29 22.82 -3.84
CA LEU A 421 -2.87 22.70 -5.18
C LEU A 421 -3.63 23.99 -5.51
N PRO A 422 -3.74 24.38 -6.81
CA PRO A 422 -4.63 25.47 -7.19
C PRO A 422 -6.07 25.17 -6.78
N ASP A 423 -6.78 26.20 -6.33
CA ASP A 423 -8.18 26.14 -5.90
C ASP A 423 -9.10 25.36 -6.86
N ALA A 424 -9.03 25.66 -8.16
CA ALA A 424 -9.80 24.97 -9.19
C ALA A 424 -9.52 23.45 -9.24
N VAL A 425 -8.29 23.03 -8.96
CA VAL A 425 -7.91 21.60 -8.92
C VAL A 425 -8.53 20.92 -7.70
N VAL A 426 -8.53 21.60 -6.54
CA VAL A 426 -9.18 21.10 -5.34
C VAL A 426 -10.70 21.01 -5.54
N ASP A 427 -11.29 22.01 -6.19
CA ASP A 427 -12.72 22.00 -6.51
C ASP A 427 -13.06 20.86 -7.48
N THR A 428 -12.20 20.58 -8.48
CA THR A 428 -12.35 19.41 -9.37
C THR A 428 -12.34 18.09 -8.60
N LEU A 429 -11.43 17.91 -7.63
CA LEU A 429 -11.41 16.72 -6.77
C LEU A 429 -12.73 16.56 -6.00
N LEU A 430 -13.25 17.65 -5.43
CA LEU A 430 -14.52 17.63 -4.70
C LEU A 430 -15.71 17.31 -5.61
N GLU A 431 -15.75 17.86 -6.82
CA GLU A 431 -16.80 17.58 -7.81
C GLU A 431 -16.78 16.11 -8.26
N ARG A 432 -15.60 15.49 -8.40
CA ARG A 432 -15.50 14.05 -8.70
C ARG A 432 -16.03 13.15 -7.57
N LEU A 433 -16.14 13.66 -6.33
CA LEU A 433 -16.78 12.95 -5.22
C LEU A 433 -18.30 13.16 -5.14
N ASP A 434 -18.90 13.99 -6.00
CA ASP A 434 -20.35 14.16 -6.00
C ASP A 434 -21.05 12.82 -6.35
N PRO A 435 -22.19 12.51 -5.72
CA PRO A 435 -22.92 11.27 -5.96
C PRO A 435 -23.22 11.05 -7.46
N GLY A 436 -22.84 9.87 -7.96
CA GLY A 436 -23.07 9.48 -9.37
C GLY A 436 -22.01 9.96 -10.36
N VAL A 437 -20.98 10.70 -9.92
CA VAL A 437 -19.92 11.21 -10.80
C VAL A 437 -18.80 10.19 -11.06
N GLU A 438 -18.37 9.47 -10.03
CA GLU A 438 -17.47 8.31 -10.14
C GLU A 438 -18.24 7.03 -9.82
N SER A 439 -18.29 6.11 -10.77
CA SER A 439 -18.89 4.79 -10.58
C SER A 439 -18.02 3.88 -9.72
N ASP A 440 -18.63 2.91 -9.05
CA ASP A 440 -17.87 1.80 -8.48
C ASP A 440 -17.21 1.01 -9.61
N ASN A 441 -15.91 0.79 -9.47
CA ASN A 441 -15.10 0.08 -10.45
C ASN A 441 -14.47 -1.20 -9.88
N THR A 442 -14.79 -1.51 -8.63
CA THR A 442 -14.34 -2.75 -8.00
C THR A 442 -15.38 -3.33 -7.05
N HIS A 443 -15.47 -4.67 -7.11
CA HIS A 443 -16.48 -5.47 -6.43
C HIS A 443 -15.80 -6.72 -5.87
N MET A 444 -15.34 -6.62 -4.62
CA MET A 444 -14.69 -7.74 -3.93
C MET A 444 -15.39 -7.97 -2.60
N LEU A 445 -15.68 -9.23 -2.26
CA LEU A 445 -16.34 -9.59 -0.98
C LEU A 445 -17.67 -8.84 -0.76
N GLU A 446 -18.48 -8.69 -1.82
CA GLU A 446 -19.76 -7.96 -1.80
C GLU A 446 -19.63 -6.47 -1.47
N LEU A 447 -18.41 -5.94 -1.41
CA LEU A 447 -18.15 -4.50 -1.25
C LEU A 447 -18.16 -3.82 -2.61
N HIS A 448 -19.05 -2.84 -2.73
CA HIS A 448 -19.11 -1.90 -3.84
C HIS A 448 -18.19 -0.71 -3.54
N ARG A 449 -17.14 -0.56 -4.33
CA ARG A 449 -16.06 0.41 -4.06
C ARG A 449 -15.57 1.10 -5.32
N SER A 450 -14.83 2.19 -5.11
CA SER A 450 -14.22 2.94 -6.20
C SER A 450 -12.77 3.31 -5.89
N THR A 451 -11.83 2.77 -6.67
CA THR A 451 -10.42 3.15 -6.57
C THR A 451 -10.18 4.63 -6.84
N VAL A 452 -11.03 5.28 -7.67
CA VAL A 452 -10.89 6.70 -7.98
C VAL A 452 -11.29 7.56 -6.78
N ARG A 453 -12.51 7.39 -6.25
CA ARG A 453 -12.98 8.04 -5.01
C ARG A 453 -12.04 7.82 -3.83
N GLU A 454 -11.53 6.60 -3.62
CA GLU A 454 -10.53 6.34 -2.58
C GLU A 454 -9.25 7.18 -2.78
N ASN A 455 -8.72 7.27 -4.00
CA ASN A 455 -7.54 8.10 -4.29
C ASN A 455 -7.81 9.61 -4.22
N ILE A 456 -9.03 10.05 -4.51
CA ILE A 456 -9.44 11.45 -4.30
C ILE A 456 -9.44 11.78 -2.81
N CYS A 457 -10.03 10.92 -1.97
CA CYS A 457 -10.00 11.07 -0.52
C CYS A 457 -8.59 11.03 0.03
N TYR A 458 -7.71 10.19 -0.52
CA TYR A 458 -6.30 10.19 -0.18
C TYR A 458 -5.63 11.54 -0.50
N ALA A 459 -5.92 12.16 -1.65
CA ALA A 459 -5.37 13.47 -2.01
C ALA A 459 -5.89 14.60 -1.09
N LEU A 460 -7.20 14.62 -0.81
CA LEU A 460 -7.82 15.58 0.11
C LEU A 460 -7.33 15.41 1.55
N LEU A 461 -7.06 14.17 1.97
CA LEU A 461 -6.38 13.87 3.23
C LEU A 461 -4.97 14.48 3.27
N GLN A 462 -4.19 14.39 2.19
CA GLN A 462 -2.88 15.05 2.14
C GLN A 462 -3.02 16.56 2.34
N LEU A 463 -3.94 17.22 1.62
CA LEU A 463 -4.17 18.66 1.78
C LEU A 463 -4.58 19.02 3.21
N THR A 464 -5.51 18.25 3.79
CA THR A 464 -6.02 18.48 5.16
C THR A 464 -4.92 18.32 6.20
N ALA A 465 -4.15 17.22 6.15
CA ALA A 465 -3.06 16.95 7.09
C ALA A 465 -1.88 17.95 6.99
N ASN A 466 -1.85 18.75 5.93
CA ASN A 466 -0.88 19.82 5.72
C ASN A 466 -1.44 21.23 5.99
N GLY A 467 -2.68 21.37 6.44
CA GLY A 467 -3.32 22.66 6.66
C GLY A 467 -3.55 23.46 5.37
N ARG A 468 -3.72 22.76 4.24
CA ARG A 468 -3.82 23.34 2.88
C ARG A 468 -5.23 23.29 2.30
N LEU A 469 -6.21 22.84 3.09
CA LEU A 469 -7.62 22.82 2.73
C LEU A 469 -8.35 23.87 3.58
N SER A 470 -9.10 24.77 2.94
CA SER A 470 -9.91 25.77 3.66
C SER A 470 -11.07 25.09 4.40
N ASP A 471 -11.60 25.74 5.44
CA ASP A 471 -12.71 25.20 6.23
C ASP A 471 -13.96 24.92 5.36
N ASP A 472 -14.28 25.79 4.39
CA ASP A 472 -15.38 25.60 3.43
C ASP A 472 -15.19 24.32 2.59
N ARG A 473 -13.98 24.12 2.05
CA ARG A 473 -13.66 22.94 1.24
C ARG A 473 -13.59 21.67 2.08
N LEU A 474 -13.14 21.77 3.34
CA LEU A 474 -13.15 20.65 4.27
C LEU A 474 -14.59 20.26 4.65
N LEU A 475 -15.51 21.23 4.78
CA LEU A 475 -16.93 20.95 5.01
C LEU A 475 -17.53 20.23 3.80
N ARG A 476 -17.30 20.76 2.60
CA ARG A 476 -17.73 20.12 1.33
C ARG A 476 -17.16 18.72 1.16
N PHE A 477 -15.91 18.50 1.57
CA PHE A 477 -15.29 17.18 1.59
C PHE A 477 -15.99 16.25 2.58
N ALA A 478 -16.24 16.72 3.80
CA ALA A 478 -16.91 15.93 4.83
C ALA A 478 -18.32 15.50 4.40
N GLU A 479 -19.12 16.40 3.83
CA GLU A 479 -20.47 16.12 3.35
C GLU A 479 -20.49 15.00 2.29
N ARG A 480 -19.58 15.06 1.32
CA ARG A 480 -19.47 14.05 0.24
C ARG A 480 -18.90 12.75 0.75
N GLY A 481 -17.76 12.82 1.43
CA GLY A 481 -16.98 11.66 1.82
C GLY A 481 -17.60 10.85 2.96
N LEU A 482 -18.30 11.48 3.91
CA LEU A 482 -19.03 10.77 4.96
C LEU A 482 -20.36 10.19 4.45
N GLY A 483 -20.96 10.78 3.41
CA GLY A 483 -22.19 10.30 2.78
C GLY A 483 -21.98 9.17 1.75
N ASP A 484 -20.74 8.82 1.41
CA ASP A 484 -20.43 7.78 0.42
C ASP A 484 -20.70 6.37 0.97
N HIS A 485 -21.23 5.47 0.15
CA HIS A 485 -21.47 4.07 0.53
C HIS A 485 -20.17 3.27 0.65
N ASP A 486 -19.11 3.67 -0.04
CA ASP A 486 -17.78 3.08 0.09
C ASP A 486 -17.18 3.43 1.46
N ARG A 487 -16.99 2.38 2.28
CA ARG A 487 -16.48 2.53 3.64
C ARG A 487 -15.06 3.09 3.70
N TYR A 488 -14.25 2.94 2.65
CA TYR A 488 -12.88 3.47 2.62
C TYR A 488 -12.88 4.95 2.26
N VAL A 489 -13.83 5.41 1.45
CA VAL A 489 -14.12 6.83 1.27
C VAL A 489 -14.51 7.48 2.60
N ARG A 490 -15.47 6.89 3.35
CA ARG A 490 -15.83 7.36 4.70
C ARG A 490 -14.65 7.32 5.67
N GLY A 491 -13.90 6.22 5.64
CA GLY A 491 -12.74 5.99 6.50
C GLY A 491 -11.64 7.02 6.29
N LEU A 492 -11.23 7.29 5.05
CA LEU A 492 -10.21 8.28 4.72
C LEU A 492 -10.68 9.70 5.04
N THR A 493 -11.96 10.01 4.79
CA THR A 493 -12.58 11.29 5.17
C THR A 493 -12.55 11.49 6.69
N THR A 494 -12.88 10.46 7.46
CA THR A 494 -12.76 10.45 8.92
C THR A 494 -11.31 10.68 9.38
N LYS A 495 -10.32 10.10 8.70
CA LYS A 495 -8.91 10.37 9.00
C LYS A 495 -8.53 11.82 8.73
N ALA A 496 -9.02 12.41 7.64
CA ALA A 496 -8.77 13.82 7.32
C ALA A 496 -9.38 14.75 8.38
N LEU A 497 -10.64 14.53 8.76
CA LEU A 497 -11.30 15.27 9.85
C LEU A 497 -10.57 15.11 11.18
N GLY A 498 -10.06 13.91 11.49
CA GLY A 498 -9.24 13.68 12.67
C GLY A 498 -7.95 14.49 12.68
N GLN A 499 -7.30 14.67 11.53
CA GLN A 499 -6.12 15.55 11.42
C GLN A 499 -6.50 17.01 11.67
N ALA A 500 -7.57 17.51 11.05
CA ALA A 500 -8.04 18.88 11.26
C ALA A 500 -8.49 19.15 12.71
N ALA A 501 -9.11 18.16 13.37
CA ALA A 501 -9.54 18.27 14.76
C ALA A 501 -8.36 18.28 15.75
N ALA A 502 -7.29 17.53 15.46
CA ALA A 502 -6.08 17.50 16.29
C ALA A 502 -5.38 18.87 16.34
N ASP A 503 -5.51 19.67 15.28
CA ASP A 503 -5.00 21.06 15.20
C ASP A 503 -5.89 22.08 15.96
N ALA A 504 -6.72 21.59 16.91
CA ALA A 504 -7.45 22.35 17.94
C ALA A 504 -8.66 23.18 17.49
N ALA A 505 -9.36 22.79 16.42
CA ALA A 505 -10.61 23.42 16.00
C ALA A 505 -11.86 22.70 16.58
N PRO A 506 -12.58 23.26 17.58
CA PRO A 506 -13.72 22.59 18.22
C PRO A 506 -14.87 22.25 17.27
N ALA A 507 -15.00 22.95 16.14
CA ALA A 507 -16.01 22.69 15.13
C ALA A 507 -15.79 21.33 14.44
N TRP A 508 -14.55 21.00 14.09
CA TRP A 508 -14.20 19.72 13.45
C TRP A 508 -14.33 18.55 14.42
N THR A 509 -14.01 18.76 15.70
CA THR A 509 -14.31 17.76 16.75
C THR A 509 -15.81 17.47 16.84
N ARG A 510 -16.67 18.49 16.80
CA ARG A 510 -18.12 18.27 16.84
C ARG A 510 -18.63 17.58 15.58
N LEU A 511 -18.15 17.96 14.40
CA LEU A 511 -18.55 17.31 13.15
C LEU A 511 -18.10 15.84 13.12
N LEU A 512 -16.87 15.57 13.52
CA LEU A 512 -16.36 14.21 13.66
C LEU A 512 -17.18 13.39 14.65
N LEU A 513 -17.52 13.96 15.81
CA LEU A 513 -18.39 13.29 16.78
C LEU A 513 -19.79 13.04 16.22
N ALA A 514 -20.37 13.98 15.47
CA ALA A 514 -21.67 13.80 14.83
C ALA A 514 -21.64 12.71 13.75
N ALA A 515 -20.60 12.69 12.91
CA ALA A 515 -20.39 11.66 11.91
C ALA A 515 -20.25 10.26 12.55
N LEU A 516 -19.42 10.16 13.59
CA LEU A 516 -19.27 8.92 14.35
C LEU A 516 -20.56 8.51 15.06
N ASP A 517 -21.42 9.44 15.45
CA ASP A 517 -22.72 9.15 16.08
C ASP A 517 -23.75 8.67 15.04
N GLN A 518 -23.66 9.13 13.80
CA GLN A 518 -24.46 8.62 12.67
C GLN A 518 -24.01 7.22 12.24
N ASP A 519 -22.69 6.97 12.20
CA ASP A 519 -22.09 5.68 11.87
C ASP A 519 -22.29 4.61 12.96
N ARG A 520 -22.81 4.96 14.15
CA ARG A 520 -23.00 4.03 15.28
C ARG A 520 -24.01 2.91 15.02
N PHE A 521 -24.73 2.93 13.90
CA PHE A 521 -25.81 1.99 13.63
C PHE A 521 -25.93 1.59 12.16
N ASP A 522 -24.85 1.15 11.53
CA ASP A 522 -25.05 0.16 10.47
C ASP A 522 -25.71 -1.06 11.14
N ALA A 523 -27.03 -1.17 10.97
CA ALA A 523 -27.75 -2.39 11.29
C ALA A 523 -26.99 -3.52 10.60
N TYR A 524 -26.48 -4.46 11.38
CA TYR A 524 -25.75 -5.61 10.86
C TYR A 524 -26.60 -6.24 9.73
N PRO A 525 -26.10 -6.35 8.48
CA PRO A 525 -26.81 -7.06 7.42
C PRO A 525 -26.81 -8.55 7.80
N GLY A 526 -27.79 -8.94 8.60
CA GLY A 526 -27.88 -10.28 9.18
C GLY A 526 -28.96 -10.45 10.25
N ALA A 527 -29.82 -9.45 10.47
CA ALA A 527 -31.09 -9.64 11.16
C ALA A 527 -32.24 -9.89 10.16
N THR A 528 -32.00 -10.65 9.08
CA THR A 528 -33.11 -11.37 8.47
C THR A 528 -33.35 -12.61 9.32
N ALA A 529 -34.50 -12.64 10.00
CA ALA A 529 -34.94 -13.81 10.74
C ALA A 529 -34.81 -15.06 9.86
N PRO A 530 -34.41 -16.22 10.41
CA PRO A 530 -34.43 -17.45 9.63
C PRO A 530 -35.85 -17.67 9.08
N PRO A 531 -36.00 -18.11 7.82
CA PRO A 531 -37.31 -18.42 7.29
C PRO A 531 -37.98 -19.46 8.21
N PRO A 532 -39.30 -19.37 8.44
CA PRO A 532 -39.99 -20.32 9.30
C PRO A 532 -39.71 -21.74 8.82
N LYS A 533 -39.42 -22.64 9.77
CA LYS A 533 -39.30 -24.07 9.53
C LYS A 533 -40.68 -24.61 9.15
N ASP A 534 -41.04 -24.48 7.89
CA ASP A 534 -42.16 -25.24 7.34
C ASP A 534 -41.70 -26.66 7.05
N SER A 535 -42.45 -27.57 7.64
CA SER A 535 -42.31 -29.01 7.65
C SER A 535 -42.07 -29.61 6.26
N ALA A 536 -40.92 -30.24 6.08
CA ALA A 536 -40.74 -31.28 5.08
C ALA A 536 -41.62 -32.48 5.47
N ALA A 537 -42.88 -32.46 5.02
CA ALA A 537 -43.71 -33.64 4.93
C ALA A 537 -43.41 -34.34 3.59
N ALA A 538 -42.94 -35.59 3.72
CA ALA A 538 -43.19 -36.74 2.86
C ALA A 538 -43.30 -36.54 1.33
N THR A 539 -42.35 -37.16 0.60
CA THR A 539 -42.56 -38.16 -0.48
C THR A 539 -41.16 -38.56 -0.96
N GLY A 540 -40.72 -39.82 -1.05
CA GLY A 540 -41.42 -41.09 -1.14
C GLY A 540 -41.38 -41.63 -2.56
N GLY A 541 -40.37 -42.47 -2.88
CA GLY A 541 -40.33 -43.39 -4.03
C GLY A 541 -39.66 -42.85 -5.31
N GLY A 542 -38.82 -43.59 -6.03
CA GLY A 542 -38.39 -44.97 -5.90
C GLY A 542 -37.51 -45.40 -7.08
N VAL A 543 -36.67 -46.40 -6.78
CA VAL A 543 -35.81 -47.24 -7.63
C VAL A 543 -34.56 -46.60 -8.22
#